data_AF-A0A9D3S7D6-F1
#
_entry.id   AF-A0A9D3S7D6-F1
#
_cell.length_a   1.000
_cell.length_b   1.000
_cell.length_c   1.000
_cell.angle_alpha   90.00
_cell.angle_beta   90.00
_cell.angle_gamma   90.00
#
_symmetry.space_group_name_H-M   'P 1'
#
loop_
_entity.id
_entity.type
_entity.pdbx_description
1 polymer ?
#
loop_
_entity_poly.entity_id
_entity_poly.type
_entity_poly.pdbx_seq_one_letter_code
_entity_poly.pdbx_strand_id
1 'polypeptide(L)'
;MKCVQSGNKKRLRSQGKRSKKLAKRLLKEEENRGDLALWREYAHLEWLLGNLEEARKVFDTAMALGAARGLRDPALCRLCLLYAQLEAEEAPGASPCTSSPAVHALTKLAEGGAYSPFTGQVPPVAVLKARKSYEQAFQTALERRAGSAHAGKGARVAELVGCFALFQYLTTGVEAADKVFGQALDRLEGAGDPDGGAASDSSAWGTPSELESLCLMQALLLQHHTSTSVFPLRRLRETLTAALSRFPVNPLLWRLYLRLERRYHSAGRARRFFHTVTKGSQSVVPRLFAICAEQKRKELVSAALRADCYGEVFSTMPENGLSHRIRALYENAIASEHGAHCPLLWRMYLRFLVSEGNSERGSGILYKALQEIPWVKGLYMDAVQLFPDRVQEFLDLMTEKELRLRAPMEEVDILLED
;
A
#
# COMPACT_ATOMS: atom_id res chain seq x y z
N MET A 1 5.25 -4.52 7.62
CA MET A 1 4.92 -3.12 7.25
C MET A 1 5.46 -2.15 8.31
N LYS A 2 6.76 -1.84 8.29
CA LYS A 2 7.35 -0.91 9.26
C LYS A 2 7.20 0.54 8.77
N CYS A 3 6.06 1.16 9.06
CA CYS A 3 5.74 2.54 8.67
C CYS A 3 6.18 3.61 9.70
N VAL A 4 7.19 3.31 10.53
CA VAL A 4 7.76 4.29 11.48
C VAL A 4 9.26 4.47 11.22
N GLN A 5 9.60 4.95 10.04
CA GLN A 5 10.88 5.61 9.80
C GLN A 5 10.60 7.01 9.27
N SER A 6 9.99 7.86 10.10
CA SER A 6 9.91 9.30 9.84
C SER A 6 10.80 10.05 10.85
N GLY A 7 11.55 11.05 10.38
CA GLY A 7 12.53 11.82 11.16
C GLY A 7 11.95 12.69 12.29
N ASN A 8 10.68 12.49 12.67
CA ASN A 8 9.96 13.33 13.63
C ASN A 8 9.35 12.52 14.79
N LYS A 9 10.19 11.68 15.44
CA LYS A 9 9.82 10.78 16.54
C LYS A 9 9.02 11.48 17.67
N LYS A 10 9.30 12.76 17.97
CA LYS A 10 8.60 13.53 19.02
C LYS A 10 7.16 13.88 18.63
N ARG A 11 6.92 14.39 17.41
CA ARG A 11 5.57 14.71 16.91
C ARG A 11 4.73 13.46 16.73
N LEU A 12 5.35 12.37 16.27
CA LEU A 12 4.66 11.10 16.11
C LEU A 12 4.23 10.52 17.47
N ARG A 13 5.08 10.62 18.50
CA ARG A 13 4.72 10.22 19.87
C ARG A 13 3.60 11.08 20.45
N SER A 14 3.61 12.40 20.23
CA SER A 14 2.55 13.27 20.74
C SER A 14 1.21 13.05 20.02
N GLN A 15 1.23 12.86 18.70
CA GLN A 15 0.07 12.44 17.92
C GLN A 15 -0.44 11.06 18.36
N GLY A 16 0.45 10.08 18.52
CA GLY A 16 0.11 8.75 19.03
C GLY A 16 -0.58 8.77 20.38
N LYS A 17 -0.11 9.62 21.32
CA LYS A 17 -0.77 9.82 22.61
C LYS A 17 -2.17 10.44 22.47
N ARG A 18 -2.38 11.38 21.54
CA ARG A 18 -3.70 11.97 21.26
C ARG A 18 -4.65 10.95 20.64
N SER A 19 -4.18 10.18 19.66
CA SER A 19 -4.94 9.11 19.02
C SER A 19 -5.31 8.01 20.02
N LYS A 20 -4.39 7.61 20.91
CA LYS A 20 -4.64 6.68 22.01
C LYS A 20 -5.76 7.17 22.93
N LYS A 21 -5.73 8.44 23.34
CA LYS A 21 -6.80 9.04 24.17
C LYS A 21 -8.15 9.05 23.45
N LEU A 22 -8.15 9.30 22.14
CA LEU A 22 -9.35 9.28 21.32
C LEU A 22 -9.92 7.85 21.21
N ALA A 23 -9.10 6.87 20.85
CA ALA A 23 -9.52 5.47 20.76
C ALA A 23 -10.07 4.93 22.09
N LYS A 24 -9.42 5.27 23.22
CA LYS A 24 -9.93 4.93 24.56
C LYS A 24 -11.26 5.59 24.91
N ARG A 25 -11.55 6.78 24.39
CA ARG A 25 -12.85 7.43 24.60
C ARG A 25 -13.93 6.72 23.78
N LEU A 26 -13.66 6.44 22.51
CA LEU A 26 -14.57 5.71 21.64
C LEU A 26 -14.89 4.32 22.20
N LEU A 27 -13.90 3.57 22.68
CA LEU A 27 -14.14 2.24 23.27
C LEU A 27 -14.90 2.26 24.60
N LYS A 28 -14.96 3.42 25.29
CA LYS A 28 -15.74 3.54 26.54
C LYS A 28 -17.25 3.68 26.26
N GLU A 29 -17.61 4.20 25.10
CA GLU A 29 -18.99 4.35 24.65
C GLU A 29 -19.62 2.97 24.46
N GLU A 30 -20.83 2.79 24.97
CA GLU A 30 -21.46 1.46 25.08
C GLU A 30 -21.74 0.82 23.72
N GLU A 31 -22.03 1.66 22.72
CA GLU A 31 -22.28 1.27 21.32
C GLU A 31 -21.03 0.65 20.66
N ASN A 32 -19.84 1.10 21.07
CA ASN A 32 -18.57 0.78 20.43
C ASN A 32 -17.81 -0.35 21.14
N ARG A 33 -18.26 -0.77 22.34
CA ARG A 33 -17.62 -1.86 23.11
C ARG A 33 -17.60 -3.18 22.35
N GLY A 34 -18.59 -3.42 21.48
CA GLY A 34 -18.72 -4.64 20.67
C GLY A 34 -18.11 -4.57 19.27
N ASP A 35 -17.57 -3.42 18.84
CA ASP A 35 -17.01 -3.25 17.49
C ASP A 35 -15.54 -3.71 17.44
N LEU A 36 -15.34 -4.90 16.88
CA LEU A 36 -14.02 -5.51 16.69
C LEU A 36 -13.10 -4.67 15.78
N ALA A 37 -13.65 -3.84 14.88
CA ALA A 37 -12.83 -2.99 14.02
C ALA A 37 -12.14 -1.87 14.83
N LEU A 38 -12.83 -1.27 15.80
CA LEU A 38 -12.26 -0.27 16.70
C LEU A 38 -11.19 -0.87 17.62
N TRP A 39 -11.45 -2.06 18.16
CA TRP A 39 -10.45 -2.80 18.93
C TRP A 39 -9.19 -3.11 18.11
N ARG A 40 -9.35 -3.51 16.84
CA ARG A 40 -8.24 -3.73 15.91
C ARG A 40 -7.37 -2.49 15.73
N GLU A 41 -7.98 -1.35 15.43
CA GLU A 41 -7.23 -0.10 15.22
C GLU A 41 -6.55 0.38 16.50
N TYR A 42 -7.22 0.25 17.65
CA TYR A 42 -6.61 0.59 18.94
C TYR A 42 -5.40 -0.29 19.26
N ALA A 43 -5.52 -1.60 19.09
CA ALA A 43 -4.41 -2.54 19.29
C ALA A 43 -3.24 -2.26 18.34
N HIS A 44 -3.54 -1.98 17.07
CA HIS A 44 -2.53 -1.61 16.07
C HIS A 44 -1.81 -0.30 16.44
N LEU A 45 -2.54 0.70 16.94
CA LEU A 45 -1.94 1.95 17.43
C LEU A 45 -1.00 1.72 18.62
N GLU A 46 -1.38 0.87 19.58
CA GLU A 46 -0.49 0.52 20.70
C GLU A 46 0.79 -0.20 20.21
N TRP A 47 0.65 -1.08 19.22
CA TRP A 47 1.77 -1.77 18.60
C TRP A 47 2.73 -0.77 17.91
N LEU A 48 2.20 0.16 17.12
CA LEU A 48 2.99 1.19 16.44
C LEU A 48 3.69 2.15 17.42
N LEU A 49 3.16 2.31 18.63
CA LEU A 49 3.80 3.10 19.70
C LEU A 49 4.90 2.34 20.45
N GLY A 50 5.06 1.04 20.19
CA GLY A 50 6.04 0.16 20.82
C GLY A 50 5.58 -0.45 22.16
N ASN A 51 4.30 -0.31 22.52
CA ASN A 51 3.74 -0.92 23.74
C ASN A 51 3.28 -2.36 23.45
N LEU A 52 4.22 -3.25 23.14
CA LEU A 52 3.90 -4.59 22.62
C LEU A 52 3.06 -5.43 23.58
N GLU A 53 3.38 -5.43 24.87
CA GLU A 53 2.64 -6.21 25.88
C GLU A 53 1.19 -5.72 26.06
N GLU A 54 1.00 -4.40 26.08
CA GLU A 54 -0.34 -3.82 26.17
C GLU A 54 -1.12 -4.07 24.89
N ALA A 55 -0.48 -3.98 23.72
CA ALA A 55 -1.12 -4.33 22.46
C ALA A 55 -1.57 -5.80 22.44
N ARG A 56 -0.74 -6.74 22.93
CA ARG A 56 -1.10 -8.16 23.08
C ARG A 56 -2.32 -8.36 23.97
N LYS A 57 -2.37 -7.71 25.15
CA LYS A 57 -3.54 -7.75 26.05
C LYS A 57 -4.80 -7.21 25.37
N VAL A 58 -4.68 -6.12 24.60
CA VAL A 58 -5.80 -5.55 23.84
C VAL A 58 -6.28 -6.52 22.74
N PHE A 59 -5.37 -7.20 22.04
CA PHE A 59 -5.74 -8.25 21.10
C PHE A 59 -6.40 -9.44 21.79
N ASP A 60 -5.87 -9.90 22.93
CA ASP A 60 -6.43 -11.02 23.71
C ASP A 60 -7.85 -10.72 24.20
N THR A 61 -8.09 -9.50 24.69
CA THR A 61 -9.43 -9.06 25.12
C THR A 61 -10.40 -8.96 23.95
N ALA A 62 -9.97 -8.41 22.82
CA ALA A 62 -10.79 -8.36 21.61
C ALA A 62 -11.11 -9.75 21.05
N MET A 63 -10.14 -10.67 21.10
CA MET A 63 -10.33 -12.08 20.75
C MET A 63 -11.34 -12.76 21.67
N ALA A 64 -11.25 -12.55 22.98
CA ALA A 64 -12.22 -13.11 23.94
C ALA A 64 -13.65 -12.58 23.72
N LEU A 65 -13.80 -11.30 23.37
CA LEU A 65 -15.10 -10.69 23.03
C LEU A 65 -15.71 -11.28 21.75
N GLY A 66 -14.86 -11.57 20.76
CA GLY A 66 -15.29 -12.05 19.45
C GLY A 66 -15.29 -13.57 19.27
N ALA A 67 -14.70 -14.34 20.19
CA ALA A 67 -14.40 -15.75 19.99
C ALA A 67 -15.61 -16.61 19.59
N ALA A 68 -16.78 -16.32 20.16
CA ALA A 68 -18.03 -17.01 19.87
C ALA A 68 -18.54 -16.82 18.43
N ARG A 69 -18.07 -15.78 17.72
CA ARG A 69 -18.46 -15.49 16.33
C ARG A 69 -17.72 -16.36 15.30
N GLY A 70 -16.58 -16.93 15.69
CA GLY A 70 -15.81 -17.89 14.91
C GLY A 70 -15.36 -17.41 13.51
N LEU A 71 -14.98 -18.36 12.66
CA LEU A 71 -14.46 -18.12 11.29
C LEU A 71 -15.45 -17.47 10.31
N ARG A 72 -16.72 -17.28 10.71
CA ARG A 72 -17.77 -16.71 9.86
C ARG A 72 -17.83 -15.18 9.95
N ASP A 73 -17.27 -14.57 10.99
CA ASP A 73 -17.24 -13.12 11.14
C ASP A 73 -15.98 -12.52 10.51
N PRO A 74 -16.09 -11.72 9.42
CA PRO A 74 -14.95 -11.09 8.78
C PRO A 74 -14.20 -10.12 9.71
N ALA A 75 -14.90 -9.44 10.64
CA ALA A 75 -14.25 -8.50 11.54
C ALA A 75 -13.27 -9.20 12.51
N LEU A 76 -13.64 -10.41 12.96
CA LEU A 76 -12.76 -11.25 13.78
C LEU A 76 -11.58 -11.77 12.97
N CYS A 77 -11.80 -12.25 11.75
CA CYS A 77 -10.73 -12.69 10.85
C CYS A 77 -9.73 -11.56 10.56
N ARG A 78 -10.18 -10.31 10.33
CA ARG A 78 -9.31 -9.12 10.21
C ARG A 78 -8.43 -8.90 11.41
N LEU A 79 -9.01 -9.01 12.60
CA LEU A 79 -8.30 -8.79 13.85
C LEU A 79 -7.23 -9.88 14.07
N CYS A 80 -7.60 -11.14 13.84
CA CYS A 80 -6.67 -12.28 13.93
C CYS A 80 -5.54 -12.20 12.91
N LEU A 81 -5.88 -11.88 11.65
CA LEU A 81 -4.91 -11.71 10.58
C LEU A 81 -3.88 -10.66 10.97
N LEU A 82 -4.33 -9.48 11.43
CA LEU A 82 -3.44 -8.40 11.82
C LEU A 82 -2.57 -8.81 13.01
N TYR A 83 -3.17 -9.41 14.05
CA TYR A 83 -2.41 -9.84 15.22
C TYR A 83 -1.33 -10.87 14.85
N ALA A 84 -1.69 -11.88 14.06
CA ALA A 84 -0.75 -12.89 13.60
C ALA A 84 0.33 -12.33 12.66
N GLN A 85 0.00 -11.37 11.79
CA GLN A 85 0.99 -10.69 10.94
C GLN A 85 2.00 -9.89 11.77
N LEU A 86 1.53 -9.17 12.79
CA LEU A 86 2.38 -8.35 13.66
C LEU A 86 3.33 -9.24 14.48
N GLU A 87 2.83 -10.33 15.07
CA GLU A 87 3.66 -11.29 15.80
C GLU A 87 4.68 -12.00 14.87
N ALA A 88 4.29 -12.33 13.64
CA ALA A 88 5.21 -12.91 12.65
C ALA A 88 6.31 -11.93 12.21
N GLU A 89 6.04 -10.62 12.19
CA GLU A 89 7.03 -9.59 11.84
C GLU A 89 8.02 -9.28 12.98
N GLU A 90 7.62 -9.48 14.24
CA GLU A 90 8.47 -9.24 15.41
C GLU A 90 9.30 -10.46 15.82
N ALA A 91 8.87 -11.69 15.49
CA ALA A 91 9.64 -12.90 15.78
C ALA A 91 10.91 -12.96 14.91
N PRO A 92 12.13 -12.74 15.48
CA PRO A 92 13.36 -12.77 14.72
C PRO A 92 13.87 -14.21 14.62
N GLY A 93 13.42 -14.94 13.58
CA GLY A 93 13.98 -16.23 13.20
C GLY A 93 13.54 -17.44 14.04
N ALA A 94 13.29 -18.55 13.33
CA ALA A 94 13.25 -19.96 13.75
C ALA A 94 12.77 -20.30 15.18
N SER A 95 11.72 -19.65 15.70
CA SER A 95 10.96 -20.25 16.81
C SER A 95 10.21 -21.49 16.29
N PRO A 96 10.18 -22.63 17.01
CA PRO A 96 9.38 -23.77 16.61
C PRO A 96 7.93 -23.33 16.39
N CYS A 97 7.29 -23.87 15.34
CA CYS A 97 5.93 -23.48 14.91
C CYS A 97 4.90 -23.51 16.05
N THR A 98 5.10 -24.40 17.03
CA THR A 98 4.26 -24.59 18.22
C THR A 98 4.46 -23.55 19.33
N SER A 99 5.51 -22.74 19.27
CA SER A 99 5.84 -21.71 20.28
C SER A 99 5.55 -20.28 19.80
N SER A 100 4.98 -20.13 18.60
CA SER A 100 4.66 -18.79 18.08
C SER A 100 3.27 -18.30 18.56
N PRO A 101 3.17 -17.09 19.15
CA PRO A 101 1.89 -16.48 19.51
C PRO A 101 0.93 -16.35 18.31
N ALA A 102 1.49 -16.18 17.11
CA ALA A 102 0.74 -16.11 15.86
C ALA A 102 -0.01 -17.43 15.54
N VAL A 103 0.62 -18.59 15.71
CA VAL A 103 -0.04 -19.89 15.50
C VAL A 103 -1.12 -20.13 16.55
N HIS A 104 -0.91 -19.70 17.80
CA HIS A 104 -1.91 -19.80 18.86
C HIS A 104 -3.17 -19.00 18.53
N ALA A 105 -3.02 -17.73 18.15
CA ALA A 105 -4.15 -16.87 17.79
C ALA A 105 -4.97 -17.45 16.62
N LEU A 106 -4.29 -17.94 15.57
CA LEU A 106 -4.95 -18.55 14.42
C LEU A 106 -5.58 -19.91 14.75
N THR A 107 -4.98 -20.69 15.65
CA THR A 107 -5.56 -21.96 16.11
C THR A 107 -6.83 -21.71 16.92
N LYS A 108 -6.81 -20.73 17.84
CA LYS A 108 -7.97 -20.36 18.65
C LYS A 108 -9.12 -19.79 17.84
N LEU A 109 -8.84 -19.00 16.80
CA LEU A 109 -9.86 -18.56 15.84
C LEU A 109 -10.57 -19.76 15.20
N ALA A 110 -9.83 -20.81 14.85
CA ALA A 110 -10.34 -21.97 14.14
C ALA A 110 -11.11 -22.96 15.04
N GLU A 111 -10.84 -22.94 16.34
CA GLU A 111 -11.54 -23.76 17.35
C GLU A 111 -12.92 -23.18 17.72
N GLY A 112 -13.13 -21.86 17.60
CA GLY A 112 -14.42 -21.20 17.89
C GLY A 112 -14.87 -21.30 19.36
N GLY A 113 -13.96 -21.60 20.27
CA GLY A 113 -14.21 -21.73 21.71
C GLY A 113 -13.70 -20.54 22.53
N ALA A 114 -13.75 -20.63 23.86
CA ALA A 114 -13.25 -19.59 24.75
C ALA A 114 -11.76 -19.29 24.47
N TYR A 115 -11.44 -18.01 24.25
CA TYR A 115 -10.07 -17.58 23.99
C TYR A 115 -9.26 -17.56 25.29
N SER A 116 -8.12 -18.24 25.27
CA SER A 116 -7.12 -18.19 26.35
C SER A 116 -5.87 -17.47 25.86
N PRO A 117 -5.25 -16.58 26.66
CA PRO A 117 -3.98 -15.96 26.31
C PRO A 117 -2.89 -17.00 26.02
N PHE A 118 -1.86 -16.60 25.28
CA PHE A 118 -0.76 -17.49 24.90
C PHE A 118 0.08 -17.91 26.12
N THR A 119 0.20 -19.22 26.35
CA THR A 119 0.93 -19.82 27.48
C THR A 119 2.24 -20.50 27.08
N GLY A 120 2.73 -20.29 25.85
CA GLY A 120 4.05 -20.75 25.41
C GLY A 120 4.07 -21.98 24.51
N GLN A 121 3.01 -22.79 24.45
CA GLN A 121 2.94 -23.96 23.55
C GLN A 121 1.53 -24.19 23.01
N VAL A 122 1.45 -24.43 21.70
CA VAL A 122 0.23 -24.86 21.01
C VAL A 122 0.28 -26.37 20.80
N PRO A 123 -0.71 -27.14 21.28
CA PRO A 123 -0.69 -28.59 21.12
C PRO A 123 -0.80 -28.97 19.63
N PRO A 124 0.04 -29.87 19.11
CA PRO A 124 0.03 -30.25 17.68
C PRO A 124 -1.33 -30.77 17.19
N VAL A 125 -2.10 -31.41 18.06
CA VAL A 125 -3.46 -31.91 17.76
C VAL A 125 -4.43 -30.76 17.48
N ALA A 126 -4.32 -29.65 18.21
CA ALA A 126 -5.12 -28.45 17.96
C ALA A 126 -4.76 -27.81 16.62
N VAL A 127 -3.47 -27.79 16.25
CA VAL A 127 -3.01 -27.31 14.94
C VAL A 127 -3.62 -28.14 13.81
N LEU A 128 -3.64 -29.48 13.93
CA LEU A 128 -4.25 -30.34 12.92
C LEU A 128 -5.77 -30.18 12.83
N LYS A 129 -6.45 -30.00 13.98
CA LYS A 129 -7.89 -29.74 14.02
C LYS A 129 -8.23 -28.38 13.39
N ALA A 130 -7.47 -27.35 13.72
CA ALA A 130 -7.59 -26.02 13.14
C ALA A 130 -7.36 -26.04 11.62
N ARG A 131 -6.38 -26.81 11.15
CA ARG A 131 -6.16 -26.98 9.71
C ARG A 131 -7.40 -27.52 9.00
N LYS A 132 -8.00 -28.59 9.53
CA LYS A 132 -9.22 -29.18 8.97
C LYS A 132 -10.39 -28.19 9.00
N SER A 133 -10.55 -27.42 10.07
CA SER A 133 -11.64 -26.44 10.14
C SER A 133 -11.43 -25.26 9.19
N TYR A 134 -10.19 -24.80 8.98
CA TYR A 134 -9.88 -23.82 7.95
C TYR A 134 -10.12 -24.36 6.53
N GLU A 135 -9.71 -25.60 6.23
CA GLU A 135 -9.94 -26.22 4.91
C GLU A 135 -11.45 -26.33 4.61
N GLN A 136 -12.24 -26.76 5.59
CA GLN A 136 -13.70 -26.80 5.47
C GLN A 136 -14.31 -25.41 5.31
N ALA A 137 -13.88 -24.43 6.12
CA ALA A 137 -14.38 -23.05 6.03
C ALA A 137 -14.01 -22.40 4.69
N PHE A 138 -12.80 -22.67 4.18
CA PHE A 138 -12.30 -22.20 2.88
C PHE A 138 -13.14 -22.77 1.74
N GLN A 139 -13.37 -24.09 1.69
CA GLN A 139 -14.22 -24.72 0.68
C GLN A 139 -15.65 -24.18 0.75
N THR A 140 -16.24 -24.11 1.93
CA THR A 140 -17.61 -23.60 2.09
C THR A 140 -17.72 -22.11 1.70
N ALA A 141 -16.70 -21.29 1.95
CA ALA A 141 -16.69 -19.88 1.57
C ALA A 141 -16.59 -19.72 0.04
N LEU A 142 -15.79 -20.54 -0.63
CA LEU A 142 -15.67 -20.54 -2.08
C LEU A 142 -16.95 -21.04 -2.77
N GLU A 143 -17.57 -22.11 -2.25
CA GLU A 143 -18.84 -22.65 -2.76
C GLU A 143 -20.00 -21.66 -2.62
N ARG A 144 -20.12 -20.99 -1.45
CA ARG A 144 -21.13 -19.95 -1.23
C ARG A 144 -20.99 -18.78 -2.20
N ARG A 145 -19.76 -18.45 -2.59
CA ARG A 145 -19.48 -17.38 -3.55
C ARG A 145 -19.83 -17.80 -4.97
N ALA A 146 -19.52 -19.04 -5.36
CA ALA A 146 -19.88 -19.60 -6.66
C ALA A 146 -21.40 -19.72 -6.85
N GLY A 147 -22.15 -20.00 -5.78
CA GLY A 147 -23.61 -20.19 -5.83
C GLY A 147 -24.47 -18.94 -5.71
N SER A 148 -23.92 -17.76 -5.38
CA SER A 148 -24.72 -16.54 -5.15
C SER A 148 -24.25 -15.37 -6.01
N ALA A 149 -24.88 -15.19 -7.17
CA ALA A 149 -24.68 -14.03 -8.04
C ALA A 149 -25.25 -12.71 -7.46
N HIS A 150 -25.99 -12.74 -6.33
CA HIS A 150 -26.78 -11.60 -5.84
C HIS A 150 -26.63 -11.25 -4.34
N ALA A 151 -25.68 -11.82 -3.59
CA ALA A 151 -25.51 -11.45 -2.18
C ALA A 151 -24.70 -10.14 -2.03
N GLY A 152 -25.40 -9.00 -2.02
CA GLY A 152 -24.92 -7.63 -1.77
C GLY A 152 -24.30 -7.35 -0.39
N LYS A 153 -23.76 -8.36 0.29
CA LYS A 153 -22.86 -8.23 1.45
C LYS A 153 -21.85 -9.35 1.36
N GLY A 154 -20.90 -9.22 0.41
CA GLY A 154 -19.83 -10.19 0.21
C GLY A 154 -19.15 -10.50 1.54
N ALA A 155 -19.35 -11.71 2.05
CA ALA A 155 -18.55 -12.23 3.15
C ALA A 155 -17.11 -12.14 2.67
N ARG A 156 -16.29 -11.29 3.32
CA ARG A 156 -14.93 -10.96 2.89
C ARG A 156 -14.05 -12.21 2.94
N VAL A 157 -14.11 -13.02 1.89
CA VAL A 157 -13.39 -14.29 1.75
C VAL A 157 -11.89 -14.04 1.88
N ALA A 158 -11.44 -12.87 1.42
CA ALA A 158 -10.05 -12.43 1.51
C ALA A 158 -9.43 -12.57 2.90
N GLU A 159 -10.14 -12.18 3.96
CA GLU A 159 -9.60 -12.25 5.33
C GLU A 159 -9.46 -13.69 5.84
N LEU A 160 -10.44 -14.53 5.56
CA LEU A 160 -10.39 -15.94 5.91
C LEU A 160 -9.25 -16.64 5.16
N VAL A 161 -9.11 -16.37 3.86
CA VAL A 161 -8.01 -16.88 3.03
C VAL A 161 -6.66 -16.38 3.54
N GLY A 162 -6.56 -15.10 3.93
CA GLY A 162 -5.37 -14.54 4.55
C GLY A 162 -4.99 -15.24 5.85
N CYS A 163 -5.96 -15.50 6.74
CA CYS A 163 -5.74 -16.25 7.98
C CYS A 163 -5.28 -17.67 7.69
N PHE A 164 -5.92 -18.36 6.75
CA PHE A 164 -5.56 -19.73 6.39
C PHE A 164 -4.19 -19.81 5.72
N ALA A 165 -3.87 -18.91 4.79
CA ALA A 165 -2.58 -18.86 4.12
C ALA A 165 -1.44 -18.54 5.10
N LEU A 166 -1.67 -17.61 6.05
CA LEU A 166 -0.69 -17.31 7.10
C LEU A 166 -0.52 -18.50 8.06
N PHE A 167 -1.61 -19.21 8.39
CA PHE A 167 -1.55 -20.42 9.19
C PHE A 167 -0.72 -21.52 8.50
N GLN A 168 -0.93 -21.73 7.19
CA GLN A 168 -0.11 -22.67 6.40
C GLN A 168 1.35 -22.21 6.31
N TYR A 169 1.60 -20.92 6.11
CA TYR A 169 2.96 -20.38 6.11
C TYR A 169 3.73 -20.69 7.40
N LEU A 170 3.09 -20.54 8.55
CA LEU A 170 3.72 -20.77 9.86
C LEU A 170 3.86 -22.25 10.23
N THR A 171 3.05 -23.14 9.65
CA THR A 171 2.99 -24.57 10.02
C THR A 171 3.64 -25.51 9.02
N THR A 172 3.52 -25.23 7.72
CA THR A 172 3.97 -26.10 6.62
C THR A 172 4.95 -25.41 5.69
N GLY A 173 4.85 -24.08 5.55
CA GLY A 173 5.79 -23.26 4.79
C GLY A 173 5.16 -22.52 3.61
N VAL A 174 6.02 -21.87 2.82
CA VAL A 174 5.60 -20.85 1.83
C VAL A 174 4.84 -21.44 0.66
N GLU A 175 5.27 -22.61 0.18
CA GLU A 175 4.63 -23.25 -0.96
C GLU A 175 3.18 -23.64 -0.67
N ALA A 176 2.88 -24.02 0.58
CA ALA A 176 1.51 -24.32 1.00
C ALA A 176 0.66 -23.05 1.05
N ALA A 177 1.21 -21.95 1.56
CA ALA A 177 0.52 -20.65 1.55
C ALA A 177 0.26 -20.14 0.13
N ASP A 178 1.24 -20.27 -0.77
CA ASP A 178 1.12 -19.85 -2.17
C ASP A 178 0.06 -20.65 -2.92
N LYS A 179 -0.04 -21.98 -2.67
CA LYS A 179 -1.11 -22.83 -3.20
C LYS A 179 -2.50 -22.39 -2.73
N VAL A 180 -2.65 -21.99 -1.46
CA VAL A 180 -3.91 -21.49 -0.92
C VAL A 180 -4.34 -20.20 -1.62
N PHE A 181 -3.40 -19.26 -1.81
CA PHE A 181 -3.68 -18.03 -2.56
C PHE A 181 -4.02 -18.32 -4.02
N GLY A 182 -3.26 -19.18 -4.70
CA GLY A 182 -3.54 -19.59 -6.09
C GLY A 182 -4.93 -20.19 -6.25
N GLN A 183 -5.30 -21.16 -5.39
CA GLN A 183 -6.64 -21.76 -5.41
C GLN A 183 -7.76 -20.74 -5.15
N ALA A 184 -7.53 -19.78 -4.26
CA ALA A 184 -8.51 -18.72 -3.98
C ALA A 184 -8.67 -17.77 -5.18
N LEU A 185 -7.56 -17.37 -5.80
CA LEU A 185 -7.55 -16.50 -6.97
C LEU A 185 -8.22 -17.21 -8.15
N ASP A 186 -7.80 -18.42 -8.54
CA ASP A 186 -8.36 -19.16 -9.67
C ASP A 186 -9.88 -19.35 -9.54
N ARG A 187 -10.38 -19.62 -8.33
CA ARG A 187 -11.81 -19.82 -8.06
C ARG A 187 -12.62 -18.53 -8.07
N LEU A 188 -12.05 -17.43 -7.57
CA LEU A 188 -12.69 -16.12 -7.61
C LEU A 188 -12.66 -15.51 -9.02
N GLU A 189 -11.66 -15.86 -9.81
CA GLU A 189 -11.55 -15.49 -11.22
C GLU A 189 -12.50 -16.29 -12.09
N GLY A 190 -12.59 -17.61 -11.90
CA GLY A 190 -13.53 -18.47 -12.63
C GLY A 190 -15.01 -18.23 -12.27
N ALA A 191 -15.30 -17.51 -11.19
CA ALA A 191 -16.65 -17.06 -10.85
C ALA A 191 -17.04 -15.74 -11.56
N GLY A 192 -16.10 -15.05 -12.20
CA GLY A 192 -16.34 -13.88 -13.05
C GLY A 192 -16.42 -14.27 -14.52
N ASP A 193 -17.60 -14.77 -14.94
CA ASP A 193 -18.09 -15.07 -16.30
C ASP A 193 -17.32 -16.02 -17.23
N PRO A 194 -18.00 -17.07 -17.75
CA PRO A 194 -17.67 -17.71 -19.02
C PRO A 194 -18.36 -17.10 -20.26
N ASP A 195 -19.33 -16.18 -20.11
CA ASP A 195 -20.14 -15.72 -21.26
C ASP A 195 -19.91 -14.23 -21.58
N GLY A 196 -19.14 -13.99 -22.63
CA GLY A 196 -18.96 -12.66 -23.22
C GLY A 196 -20.23 -12.22 -23.93
N GLY A 197 -20.92 -11.24 -23.36
CA GLY A 197 -22.10 -10.64 -23.97
C GLY A 197 -22.32 -9.19 -23.57
N ALA A 198 -21.93 -8.29 -24.47
CA ALA A 198 -22.37 -6.89 -24.58
C ALA A 198 -21.98 -5.91 -23.46
N ALA A 199 -21.32 -4.85 -23.92
CA ALA A 199 -21.14 -3.60 -23.20
C ALA A 199 -22.50 -2.95 -22.90
N SER A 200 -22.96 -3.07 -21.65
CA SER A 200 -23.75 -2.03 -20.98
C SER A 200 -23.79 -2.31 -19.47
N ASP A 201 -23.71 -1.24 -18.70
CA ASP A 201 -24.06 -1.16 -17.28
C ASP A 201 -23.00 -1.62 -16.26
N SER A 202 -22.14 -0.65 -15.97
CA SER A 202 -21.14 -0.51 -14.90
C SER A 202 -21.71 -0.59 -13.48
N SER A 203 -22.39 -1.69 -13.11
CA SER A 203 -22.78 -1.92 -11.71
C SER A 203 -22.72 -3.37 -11.21
N ALA A 204 -22.29 -4.33 -12.02
CA ALA A 204 -22.01 -5.70 -11.58
C ALA A 204 -20.58 -5.87 -11.02
N TRP A 205 -20.23 -5.11 -9.97
CA TRP A 205 -18.93 -5.25 -9.29
C TRP A 205 -18.91 -6.49 -8.38
N GLY A 206 -18.59 -7.65 -8.95
CA GLY A 206 -17.82 -8.65 -8.21
C GLY A 206 -16.53 -7.97 -7.73
N THR A 207 -16.50 -7.58 -6.46
CA THR A 207 -15.64 -6.49 -5.94
C THR A 207 -14.15 -6.65 -6.34
N PRO A 208 -13.61 -5.84 -7.27
CA PRO A 208 -12.18 -5.84 -7.62
C PRO A 208 -11.29 -5.69 -6.38
N SER A 209 -11.82 -5.05 -5.33
CA SER A 209 -11.20 -4.93 -4.00
C SER A 209 -10.82 -6.27 -3.34
N GLU A 210 -11.56 -7.37 -3.55
CA GLU A 210 -11.27 -8.65 -2.87
C GLU A 210 -10.08 -9.36 -3.52
N LEU A 211 -10.09 -9.50 -4.84
CA LEU A 211 -8.95 -10.03 -5.61
C LEU A 211 -7.70 -9.17 -5.41
N GLU A 212 -7.85 -7.84 -5.46
CA GLU A 212 -6.76 -6.92 -5.15
C GLU A 212 -6.18 -7.15 -3.75
N SER A 213 -7.04 -7.33 -2.75
CA SER A 213 -6.60 -7.58 -1.37
C SER A 213 -5.87 -8.92 -1.24
N LEU A 214 -6.31 -9.97 -1.94
CA LEU A 214 -5.65 -11.27 -1.97
C LEU A 214 -4.27 -11.19 -2.62
N CYS A 215 -4.17 -10.57 -3.80
CA CYS A 215 -2.88 -10.36 -4.47
C CYS A 215 -1.92 -9.53 -3.60
N LEU A 216 -2.44 -8.50 -2.91
CA LEU A 216 -1.66 -7.72 -1.95
C LEU A 216 -1.15 -8.56 -0.78
N MET A 217 -2.02 -9.39 -0.18
CA MET A 217 -1.64 -10.26 0.94
C MET A 217 -0.59 -11.31 0.53
N GLN A 218 -0.77 -11.93 -0.63
CA GLN A 218 0.20 -12.88 -1.20
C GLN A 218 1.55 -12.20 -1.43
N ALA A 219 1.57 -11.02 -2.06
CA ALA A 219 2.80 -10.27 -2.32
C ALA A 219 3.51 -9.83 -1.03
N LEU A 220 2.76 -9.42 0.00
CA LEU A 220 3.32 -9.06 1.30
C LEU A 220 3.94 -10.27 2.01
N LEU A 221 3.28 -11.42 2.00
CA LEU A 221 3.79 -12.65 2.60
C LEU A 221 5.07 -13.12 1.91
N LEU A 222 5.08 -13.16 0.58
CA LEU A 222 6.27 -13.51 -0.20
C LEU A 222 7.41 -12.52 0.04
N GLN A 223 7.11 -11.21 0.13
CA GLN A 223 8.12 -10.20 0.48
C GLN A 223 8.69 -10.42 1.88
N HIS A 224 7.85 -10.72 2.88
CA HIS A 224 8.31 -11.02 4.23
C HIS A 224 9.24 -12.25 4.20
N HIS A 225 8.84 -13.32 3.53
CA HIS A 225 9.67 -14.51 3.41
C HIS A 225 11.02 -14.23 2.75
N THR A 226 11.05 -13.50 1.62
CA THR A 226 12.32 -13.10 0.97
C THR A 226 13.23 -12.25 1.85
N SER A 227 12.70 -11.61 2.90
CA SER A 227 13.51 -10.84 3.85
C SER A 227 14.05 -11.67 5.01
N THR A 228 13.45 -12.83 5.29
CA THR A 228 13.81 -13.72 6.40
C THR A 228 14.58 -14.95 5.95
N SER A 229 14.41 -15.41 4.70
CA SER A 229 14.99 -16.64 4.17
C SER A 229 15.52 -16.46 2.74
N VAL A 230 16.31 -17.44 2.29
CA VAL A 230 16.76 -17.53 0.90
C VAL A 230 15.60 -18.02 0.04
N PHE A 231 15.04 -17.13 -0.80
CA PHE A 231 13.91 -17.45 -1.67
C PHE A 231 14.09 -16.90 -3.09
N PRO A 232 13.68 -17.64 -4.15
CA PRO A 232 13.79 -17.16 -5.53
C PRO A 232 12.98 -15.89 -5.79
N LEU A 233 13.67 -14.77 -6.05
CA LEU A 233 13.05 -13.47 -6.35
C LEU A 233 12.20 -13.47 -7.61
N ARG A 234 12.44 -14.43 -8.52
CA ARG A 234 11.66 -14.62 -9.73
C ARG A 234 10.19 -14.82 -9.41
N ARG A 235 9.86 -15.67 -8.43
CA ARG A 235 8.47 -15.97 -8.04
C ARG A 235 7.75 -14.72 -7.52
N LEU A 236 8.38 -13.98 -6.60
CA LEU A 236 7.83 -12.72 -6.08
C LEU A 236 7.64 -11.67 -7.19
N ARG A 237 8.55 -11.61 -8.17
CA ARG A 237 8.41 -10.71 -9.31
C ARG A 237 7.25 -11.11 -10.19
N GLU A 238 7.14 -12.39 -10.54
CA GLU A 238 6.06 -12.92 -11.40
C GLU A 238 4.69 -12.65 -10.78
N THR A 239 4.50 -12.94 -9.49
CA THR A 239 3.25 -12.66 -8.77
C THR A 239 2.92 -11.17 -8.73
N LEU A 240 3.90 -10.31 -8.46
CA LEU A 240 3.71 -8.85 -8.48
C LEU A 240 3.39 -8.32 -9.88
N THR A 241 4.08 -8.80 -10.93
CA THR A 241 3.83 -8.35 -12.30
C THR A 241 2.47 -8.80 -12.81
N ALA A 242 2.04 -10.02 -12.46
CA ALA A 242 0.71 -10.54 -12.79
C ALA A 242 -0.40 -9.74 -12.07
N ALA A 243 -0.21 -9.46 -10.78
CA ALA A 243 -1.13 -8.64 -10.00
C ALA A 243 -1.23 -7.20 -10.55
N LEU A 244 -0.09 -6.60 -10.93
CA LEU A 244 -0.06 -5.23 -11.46
C LEU A 244 -0.58 -5.12 -12.90
N SER A 245 -0.45 -6.16 -13.72
CA SER A 245 -1.10 -6.19 -15.04
C SER A 245 -2.62 -6.26 -14.92
N ARG A 246 -3.14 -6.91 -13.87
CA ARG A 246 -4.58 -7.00 -13.59
C ARG A 246 -5.13 -5.76 -12.90
N PHE A 247 -4.36 -5.19 -11.96
CA PHE A 247 -4.77 -4.05 -11.13
C PHE A 247 -3.75 -2.90 -11.21
N PRO A 248 -3.68 -2.18 -12.34
CA PRO A 248 -2.69 -1.14 -12.58
C PRO A 248 -2.89 0.12 -11.71
N VAL A 249 -4.07 0.30 -11.11
CA VAL A 249 -4.41 1.48 -10.31
C VAL A 249 -3.95 1.36 -8.85
N ASN A 250 -3.68 0.15 -8.36
CA ASN A 250 -3.42 -0.06 -6.93
C ASN A 250 -2.00 0.43 -6.52
N PRO A 251 -1.89 1.50 -5.72
CA PRO A 251 -0.59 2.10 -5.39
C PRO A 251 0.22 1.26 -4.41
N LEU A 252 -0.41 0.37 -3.64
CA LEU A 252 0.29 -0.48 -2.68
C LEU A 252 1.11 -1.55 -3.39
N LEU A 253 0.55 -2.18 -4.44
CA LEU A 253 1.28 -3.13 -5.28
C LEU A 253 2.49 -2.46 -5.96
N TRP A 254 2.31 -1.24 -6.48
CA TRP A 254 3.41 -0.47 -7.06
C TRP A 254 4.50 -0.13 -6.05
N ARG A 255 4.13 0.26 -4.82
CA ARG A 255 5.11 0.50 -3.74
C ARG A 255 5.92 -0.75 -3.41
N LEU A 256 5.29 -1.93 -3.40
CA LEU A 256 5.98 -3.20 -3.19
C LEU A 256 6.93 -3.52 -4.34
N TYR A 257 6.47 -3.36 -5.58
CA TYR A 257 7.27 -3.55 -6.78
C TYR A 257 8.50 -2.63 -6.83
N LEU A 258 8.32 -1.33 -6.56
CA LEU A 258 9.44 -0.38 -6.50
C LEU A 258 10.44 -0.72 -5.40
N ARG A 259 9.98 -1.17 -4.22
CA ARG A 259 10.87 -1.60 -3.14
C ARG A 259 11.71 -2.81 -3.56
N LEU A 260 11.11 -3.74 -4.29
CA LEU A 260 11.79 -4.91 -4.81
C LEU A 260 12.84 -4.53 -5.87
N GLU A 261 12.46 -3.73 -6.88
CA GLU A 261 13.38 -3.33 -7.95
C GLU A 261 14.54 -2.46 -7.45
N ARG A 262 14.33 -1.65 -6.40
CA ARG A 262 15.41 -0.90 -5.74
C ARG A 262 16.49 -1.79 -5.11
N ARG A 263 16.14 -2.99 -4.65
CA ARG A 263 17.11 -3.92 -4.05
C ARG A 263 17.95 -4.64 -5.11
N TYR A 264 17.39 -4.87 -6.30
CA TYR A 264 17.94 -5.83 -7.27
C TYR A 264 18.20 -5.25 -8.68
N HIS A 265 18.17 -3.91 -8.82
CA HIS A 265 18.75 -3.10 -9.91
C HIS A 265 18.43 -3.50 -11.37
N SER A 266 17.32 -4.19 -11.66
CA SER A 266 16.96 -4.63 -13.02
C SER A 266 16.18 -3.58 -13.83
N ALA A 267 16.82 -2.45 -14.17
CA ALA A 267 16.14 -1.35 -14.88
C ALA A 267 15.55 -1.75 -16.24
N GLY A 268 16.28 -2.52 -17.05
CA GLY A 268 15.80 -2.89 -18.39
C GLY A 268 14.48 -3.64 -18.35
N ARG A 269 14.35 -4.58 -17.40
CA ARG A 269 13.11 -5.33 -17.17
C ARG A 269 12.00 -4.44 -16.63
N ALA A 270 12.30 -3.64 -15.61
CA ALA A 270 11.32 -2.73 -15.03
C ALA A 270 10.77 -1.75 -16.06
N ARG A 271 11.64 -1.19 -16.92
CA ARG A 271 11.24 -0.29 -18.02
C ARG A 271 10.31 -0.97 -19.02
N ARG A 272 10.62 -2.21 -19.45
CA ARG A 272 9.75 -2.98 -20.34
C ARG A 272 8.39 -3.22 -19.70
N PHE A 273 8.37 -3.62 -18.43
CA PHE A 273 7.13 -3.85 -17.69
C PHE A 273 6.29 -2.57 -17.57
N PHE A 274 6.89 -1.45 -17.14
CA PHE A 274 6.21 -0.15 -17.08
C PHE A 274 5.64 0.23 -18.44
N HIS A 275 6.40 0.07 -19.52
CA HIS A 275 5.93 0.40 -20.87
C HIS A 275 4.71 -0.43 -21.27
N THR A 276 4.71 -1.75 -21.00
CA THR A 276 3.56 -2.62 -21.25
C THR A 276 2.33 -2.15 -20.48
N VAL A 277 2.46 -1.87 -19.18
CA VAL A 277 1.34 -1.48 -18.33
C VAL A 277 0.82 -0.08 -18.67
N THR A 278 1.69 0.88 -18.95
CA THR A 278 1.28 2.25 -19.33
C THR A 278 0.64 2.30 -20.71
N LYS A 279 0.98 1.38 -21.62
CA LYS A 279 0.32 1.25 -22.93
C LYS A 279 -1.09 0.67 -22.79
N GLY A 280 -1.27 -0.29 -21.89
CA GLY A 280 -2.57 -0.91 -21.63
C GLY A 280 -3.50 -0.12 -20.71
N SER A 281 -3.00 0.89 -19.99
CA SER A 281 -3.79 1.62 -18.99
C SER A 281 -3.93 3.11 -19.33
N GLN A 282 -5.17 3.61 -19.24
CA GLN A 282 -5.46 5.04 -19.31
C GLN A 282 -5.14 5.78 -18.00
N SER A 283 -4.91 5.05 -16.90
CA SER A 283 -4.63 5.66 -15.59
C SER A 283 -3.28 6.39 -15.54
N VAL A 284 -3.24 7.49 -14.80
CA VAL A 284 -2.01 8.25 -14.51
C VAL A 284 -1.11 7.52 -13.51
N VAL A 285 -1.65 6.59 -12.71
CA VAL A 285 -0.94 5.93 -11.61
C VAL A 285 0.29 5.16 -12.08
N PRO A 286 0.22 4.24 -13.08
CA PRO A 286 1.41 3.56 -13.61
C PRO A 286 2.47 4.53 -14.14
N ARG A 287 2.06 5.64 -14.78
CA ARG A 287 2.97 6.65 -15.33
C ARG A 287 3.72 7.38 -14.22
N LEU A 288 3.03 7.77 -13.15
CA LEU A 288 3.65 8.38 -11.96
C LEU A 288 4.66 7.44 -11.30
N PHE A 289 4.30 6.16 -11.12
CA PHE A 289 5.20 5.18 -10.53
C PHE A 289 6.42 4.89 -11.42
N ALA A 290 6.27 4.92 -12.75
CA ALA A 290 7.39 4.82 -13.68
C ALA A 290 8.36 6.01 -13.55
N ILE A 291 7.83 7.23 -13.45
CA ILE A 291 8.61 8.45 -13.20
C ILE A 291 9.34 8.36 -11.86
N CYS A 292 8.64 8.00 -10.78
CA CYS A 292 9.24 7.82 -9.47
C CYS A 292 10.35 6.75 -9.46
N ALA A 293 10.20 5.68 -10.24
CA ALA A 293 11.21 4.64 -10.36
C ALA A 293 12.52 5.18 -10.93
N GLU A 294 12.45 5.92 -12.04
CA GLU A 294 13.63 6.50 -12.70
C GLU A 294 14.23 7.64 -11.88
N GLN A 295 13.40 8.48 -11.23
CA GLN A 295 13.89 9.51 -10.31
C GLN A 295 14.65 8.92 -9.13
N LYS A 296 14.10 7.87 -8.50
CA LYS A 296 14.79 7.21 -7.39
C LYS A 296 16.09 6.53 -7.85
N ARG A 297 16.13 6.03 -9.08
CA ARG A 297 17.37 5.53 -9.70
C ARG A 297 18.38 6.64 -9.89
N LYS A 298 18.00 7.80 -10.42
CA LYS A 298 18.86 8.99 -10.55
C LYS A 298 19.42 9.43 -9.19
N GLU A 299 18.58 9.47 -8.15
CA GLU A 299 19.02 9.80 -6.79
C GLU A 299 20.06 8.80 -6.27
N LEU A 300 19.84 7.49 -6.44
CA LEU A 300 20.78 6.46 -6.01
C LEU A 300 22.13 6.57 -6.74
N VAL A 301 22.11 6.81 -8.05
CA VAL A 301 23.34 7.00 -8.85
C VAL A 301 24.07 8.26 -8.38
N SER A 302 23.36 9.38 -8.24
CA SER A 302 23.96 10.63 -7.73
C SER A 302 24.53 10.49 -6.32
N ALA A 303 23.95 9.62 -5.48
CA ALA A 303 24.43 9.37 -4.14
C ALA A 303 25.67 8.46 -4.14
N ALA A 304 25.71 7.46 -5.02
CA ALA A 304 26.88 6.61 -5.21
C ALA A 304 28.09 7.40 -5.75
N LEU A 305 27.86 8.34 -6.66
CA LEU A 305 28.91 9.23 -7.20
C LEU A 305 29.48 10.17 -6.14
N ARG A 306 28.62 10.73 -5.28
CA ARG A 306 29.04 11.57 -4.14
C ARG A 306 29.79 10.79 -3.04
N ALA A 307 29.76 9.46 -3.08
CA ALA A 307 30.39 8.59 -2.10
C ALA A 307 31.72 7.99 -2.59
N ASP A 308 32.34 8.56 -3.62
CA ASP A 308 33.66 8.19 -4.18
C ASP A 308 33.87 6.68 -4.48
N CYS A 309 32.79 5.95 -4.82
CA CYS A 309 32.86 4.57 -5.28
C CYS A 309 33.12 4.51 -6.80
N TYR A 310 34.31 4.92 -7.23
CA TYR A 310 34.63 5.21 -8.65
C TYR A 310 34.77 3.99 -9.60
N GLY A 311 34.84 2.75 -9.11
CA GLY A 311 35.28 1.61 -9.94
C GLY A 311 34.17 0.76 -10.59
N GLU A 312 33.21 0.26 -9.81
CA GLU A 312 32.27 -0.77 -10.30
C GLU A 312 30.89 -0.23 -10.74
N VAL A 313 30.54 0.99 -10.35
CA VAL A 313 29.21 1.57 -10.63
C VAL A 313 29.13 2.13 -12.05
N PHE A 314 30.22 2.67 -12.60
CA PHE A 314 30.24 3.29 -13.93
C PHE A 314 30.08 2.29 -15.08
N SER A 315 30.61 1.07 -14.95
CA SER A 315 30.51 0.04 -16.00
C SER A 315 29.08 -0.48 -16.19
N THR A 316 28.20 -0.31 -15.20
CA THR A 316 26.78 -0.71 -15.29
C THR A 316 25.80 0.46 -15.44
N MET A 317 26.22 1.71 -15.23
CA MET A 317 25.32 2.86 -15.11
C MET A 317 25.90 4.16 -15.69
N PRO A 318 25.85 4.35 -17.02
CA PRO A 318 26.06 5.68 -17.58
C PRO A 318 24.93 6.61 -17.12
N GLU A 319 25.26 7.69 -16.39
CA GLU A 319 24.33 8.78 -16.07
C GLU A 319 23.72 9.43 -17.31
N ASN A 320 24.48 9.38 -18.40
CA ASN A 320 24.18 9.98 -19.68
C ASN A 320 22.86 9.42 -20.21
N GLY A 321 21.78 10.18 -20.00
CA GLY A 321 20.45 9.88 -20.53
C GLY A 321 19.36 9.64 -19.48
N LEU A 322 19.67 9.49 -18.18
CA LEU A 322 18.61 9.33 -17.16
C LEU A 322 17.74 10.59 -17.04
N SER A 323 18.36 11.76 -17.03
CA SER A 323 17.66 13.05 -17.04
C SER A 323 16.78 13.22 -18.28
N HIS A 324 17.30 12.89 -19.47
CA HIS A 324 16.53 12.92 -20.71
C HIS A 324 15.37 11.93 -20.69
N ARG A 325 15.59 10.74 -20.12
CA ARG A 325 14.55 9.72 -19.97
C ARG A 325 13.44 10.18 -19.04
N ILE A 326 13.78 10.76 -17.89
CA ILE A 326 12.80 11.29 -16.94
C ILE A 326 11.98 12.42 -17.60
N ARG A 327 12.64 13.32 -18.34
CA ARG A 327 11.95 14.36 -19.12
C ARG A 327 10.98 13.76 -20.15
N ALA A 328 11.44 12.79 -20.94
CA ALA A 328 10.58 12.10 -21.89
C ALA A 328 9.40 11.38 -21.22
N LEU A 329 9.58 10.81 -20.01
CA LEU A 329 8.47 10.22 -19.25
C LEU A 329 7.45 11.26 -18.77
N TYR A 330 7.91 12.43 -18.34
CA TYR A 330 7.02 13.54 -17.99
C TYR A 330 6.24 14.05 -19.21
N GLU A 331 6.92 14.30 -20.32
CA GLU A 331 6.31 14.77 -21.57
C GLU A 331 5.26 13.76 -22.07
N ASN A 332 5.60 12.47 -22.09
CA ASN A 332 4.66 11.41 -22.46
C ASN A 332 3.47 11.30 -21.48
N ALA A 333 3.68 11.58 -20.19
CA ALA A 333 2.61 11.52 -19.21
C ALA A 333 1.66 12.72 -19.34
N ILE A 334 2.19 13.91 -19.59
CA ILE A 334 1.41 15.14 -19.79
C ILE A 334 0.66 15.11 -21.12
N ALA A 335 1.22 14.49 -22.15
CA ALA A 335 0.55 14.33 -23.45
C ALA A 335 -0.72 13.44 -23.38
N SER A 336 -0.92 12.70 -22.28
CA SER A 336 -2.16 11.95 -22.06
C SER A 336 -3.23 12.83 -21.42
N GLU A 337 -4.48 12.72 -21.88
CA GLU A 337 -5.63 13.50 -21.37
C GLU A 337 -5.73 13.48 -19.84
N HIS A 338 -5.65 12.29 -19.23
CA HIS A 338 -5.72 12.14 -17.77
C HIS A 338 -4.50 12.74 -17.07
N GLY A 339 -3.33 12.74 -17.72
CA GLY A 339 -2.10 13.30 -17.18
C GLY A 339 -2.04 14.82 -17.28
N ALA A 340 -2.57 15.41 -18.36
CA ALA A 340 -2.69 16.85 -18.54
C ALA A 340 -3.52 17.50 -17.43
N HIS A 341 -4.57 16.82 -16.95
CA HIS A 341 -5.39 17.30 -15.84
C HIS A 341 -4.93 16.85 -14.45
N CYS A 342 -3.74 16.23 -14.32
CA CYS A 342 -3.20 15.77 -13.04
C CYS A 342 -2.26 16.83 -12.40
N PRO A 343 -2.68 17.55 -11.33
CA PRO A 343 -1.86 18.64 -10.79
C PRO A 343 -0.56 18.16 -10.14
N LEU A 344 -0.58 16.94 -9.57
CA LEU A 344 0.62 16.34 -8.97
C LEU A 344 1.72 16.13 -10.02
N LEU A 345 1.36 15.72 -11.23
CA LEU A 345 2.32 15.46 -12.32
C LEU A 345 3.06 16.73 -12.71
N TRP A 346 2.33 17.83 -12.93
CA TRP A 346 2.92 19.14 -13.25
C TRP A 346 3.83 19.66 -12.14
N ARG A 347 3.37 19.63 -10.89
CA ARG A 347 4.17 20.08 -9.74
C ARG A 347 5.45 19.25 -9.59
N MET A 348 5.38 17.94 -9.82
CA MET A 348 6.56 17.08 -9.81
C MET A 348 7.51 17.41 -10.96
N TYR A 349 6.99 17.68 -12.16
CA TYR A 349 7.82 18.00 -13.33
C TYR A 349 8.55 19.35 -13.17
N LEU A 350 7.84 20.37 -12.68
CA LEU A 350 8.43 21.68 -12.39
C LEU A 350 9.56 21.59 -11.37
N ARG A 351 9.32 20.90 -10.25
CA ARG A 351 10.35 20.66 -9.24
C ARG A 351 11.55 19.92 -9.80
N PHE A 352 11.31 18.95 -10.68
CA PHE A 352 12.38 18.22 -11.35
C PHE A 352 13.21 19.15 -12.25
N LEU A 353 12.60 19.96 -13.12
CA LEU A 353 13.31 20.89 -14.01
C LEU A 353 14.13 21.93 -13.25
N VAL A 354 13.59 22.49 -12.17
CA VAL A 354 14.32 23.44 -11.32
C VAL A 354 15.48 22.76 -10.62
N SER A 355 15.32 21.51 -10.15
CA SER A 355 16.43 20.74 -9.57
C SER A 355 17.55 20.42 -10.58
N GLU A 356 17.28 20.45 -11.89
CA GLU A 356 18.28 20.32 -12.95
C GLU A 356 18.91 21.68 -13.36
N GLY A 357 18.50 22.80 -12.75
CA GLY A 357 18.95 24.14 -13.12
C GLY A 357 18.34 24.68 -14.42
N ASN A 358 17.25 24.08 -14.91
CA ASN A 358 16.63 24.46 -16.18
C ASN A 358 15.40 25.36 -15.97
N SER A 359 15.64 26.54 -15.40
CA SER A 359 14.59 27.49 -14.98
C SER A 359 13.77 28.02 -16.16
N GLU A 360 14.39 28.28 -17.30
CA GLU A 360 13.70 28.77 -18.51
C GLU A 360 12.68 27.77 -19.04
N ARG A 361 13.07 26.49 -19.16
CA ARG A 361 12.10 25.43 -19.55
C ARG A 361 11.06 25.22 -18.46
N GLY A 362 11.43 25.34 -17.19
CA GLY A 362 10.49 25.33 -16.07
C GLY A 362 9.38 26.37 -16.23
N SER A 363 9.76 27.60 -16.64
CA SER A 363 8.81 28.68 -16.93
C SER A 363 7.83 28.31 -18.06
N GLY A 364 8.35 27.80 -19.19
CA GLY A 364 7.49 27.37 -20.30
C GLY A 364 6.53 26.24 -19.92
N ILE A 365 6.98 25.26 -19.14
CA ILE A 365 6.13 24.18 -18.62
C ILE A 365 5.10 24.69 -17.62
N LEU A 366 5.44 25.70 -16.80
CA LEU A 366 4.50 26.30 -15.85
C LEU A 366 3.32 26.94 -16.60
N TYR A 367 3.58 27.76 -17.62
CA TYR A 367 2.48 28.36 -18.38
C TYR A 367 1.62 27.33 -19.10
N LYS A 368 2.24 26.25 -19.64
CA LYS A 368 1.47 25.11 -20.17
C LYS A 368 0.59 24.45 -19.11
N ALA A 369 1.11 24.27 -17.90
CA ALA A 369 0.35 23.71 -16.78
C ALA A 369 -0.82 24.62 -16.37
N LEU A 370 -0.63 25.94 -16.42
CA LEU A 370 -1.67 26.94 -16.10
C LEU A 370 -2.78 26.96 -17.15
N GLN A 371 -2.47 26.67 -18.42
CA GLN A 371 -3.47 26.52 -19.48
C GLN A 371 -4.36 25.28 -19.26
N GLU A 372 -3.75 24.16 -18.86
CA GLU A 372 -4.46 22.88 -18.67
C GLU A 372 -5.18 22.77 -17.32
N ILE A 373 -4.65 23.40 -16.27
CA ILE A 373 -5.16 23.32 -14.89
C ILE A 373 -5.16 24.71 -14.19
N PRO A 374 -5.95 25.68 -14.67
CA PRO A 374 -5.99 27.03 -14.08
C PRO A 374 -6.61 27.07 -12.67
N TRP A 375 -7.41 26.08 -12.28
CA TRP A 375 -8.10 26.10 -10.98
C TRP A 375 -7.21 25.70 -9.79
N VAL A 376 -6.00 25.19 -10.02
CA VAL A 376 -5.16 24.69 -8.93
C VAL A 376 -4.27 25.79 -8.37
N LYS A 377 -4.75 26.44 -7.31
CA LYS A 377 -3.99 27.42 -6.52
C LYS A 377 -2.59 26.94 -6.11
N GLY A 378 -2.44 25.65 -5.83
CA GLY A 378 -1.14 25.07 -5.43
C GLY A 378 -0.04 25.20 -6.50
N LEU A 379 -0.41 25.33 -7.77
CA LEU A 379 0.53 25.53 -8.88
C LEU A 379 1.05 26.97 -8.91
N TYR A 380 0.19 27.96 -8.69
CA TYR A 380 0.57 29.37 -8.54
C TYR A 380 1.45 29.59 -7.30
N MET A 381 1.13 28.92 -6.18
CA MET A 381 1.99 28.98 -4.99
C MET A 381 3.38 28.38 -5.24
N ASP A 382 3.46 27.28 -6.00
CA ASP A 382 4.75 26.73 -6.42
C ASP A 382 5.46 27.70 -7.38
N ALA A 383 4.76 28.36 -8.30
CA ALA A 383 5.32 29.36 -9.20
C ALA A 383 5.97 30.54 -8.47
N VAL A 384 5.26 31.11 -7.48
CA VAL A 384 5.77 32.19 -6.63
C VAL A 384 7.04 31.76 -5.88
N GLN A 385 7.10 30.51 -5.41
CA GLN A 385 8.30 29.99 -4.73
C GLN A 385 9.47 29.74 -5.68
N LEU A 386 9.20 29.33 -6.91
CA LEU A 386 10.23 28.98 -7.89
C LEU A 386 10.72 30.19 -8.70
N PHE A 387 9.90 31.23 -8.84
CA PHE A 387 10.16 32.44 -9.63
C PHE A 387 9.76 33.70 -8.84
N PRO A 388 10.52 34.06 -7.78
CA PRO A 388 10.20 35.20 -6.94
C PRO A 388 10.21 36.53 -7.69
N ASP A 389 10.95 36.65 -8.79
CA ASP A 389 11.02 37.88 -9.57
C ASP A 389 9.71 38.23 -10.29
N ARG A 390 8.76 37.28 -10.35
CA ARG A 390 7.49 37.40 -11.11
C ARG A 390 6.26 37.21 -10.22
N VAL A 391 6.38 37.47 -8.92
CA VAL A 391 5.26 37.30 -7.97
C VAL A 391 4.03 38.09 -8.41
N GLN A 392 4.19 39.37 -8.77
CA GLN A 392 3.07 40.24 -9.15
C GLN A 392 2.27 39.65 -10.32
N GLU A 393 2.96 39.19 -11.37
CA GLU A 393 2.34 38.54 -12.53
C GLU A 393 1.45 37.36 -12.11
N PHE A 394 1.94 36.50 -11.20
CA PHE A 394 1.15 35.36 -10.73
C PHE A 394 -0.03 35.77 -9.85
N LEU A 395 0.08 36.85 -9.07
CA LEU A 395 -1.02 37.38 -8.27
C LEU A 395 -2.10 37.99 -9.14
N ASP A 396 -1.71 38.71 -10.18
CA ASP A 396 -2.63 39.27 -11.18
C ASP A 396 -3.38 38.14 -11.88
N LEU A 397 -2.67 37.09 -12.33
CA LEU A 397 -3.28 35.89 -12.92
C LEU A 397 -4.21 35.17 -11.94
N MET A 398 -3.85 35.10 -10.66
CA MET A 398 -4.73 34.51 -9.64
C MET A 398 -6.00 35.34 -9.45
N THR A 399 -5.89 36.66 -9.48
CA THR A 399 -7.02 37.58 -9.38
C THR A 399 -7.93 37.46 -10.60
N GLU A 400 -7.35 37.42 -11.81
CA GLU A 400 -8.08 37.22 -13.07
C GLU A 400 -8.84 35.88 -13.09
N LYS A 401 -8.26 34.82 -12.52
CA LYS A 401 -8.90 33.50 -12.42
C LYS A 401 -9.78 33.34 -11.17
N GLU A 402 -10.10 34.44 -10.47
CA GLU A 402 -10.93 34.47 -9.26
C GLU A 402 -10.44 33.53 -8.14
N LEU A 403 -9.13 33.26 -8.10
CA LEU A 403 -8.52 32.45 -7.05
C LEU A 403 -8.33 33.29 -5.80
N ARG A 404 -8.97 32.85 -4.71
CA ARG A 404 -8.93 33.54 -3.41
C ARG A 404 -7.50 33.91 -2.98
N LEU A 405 -7.21 35.20 -2.87
CA LEU A 405 -6.04 35.75 -2.17
C LEU A 405 -6.43 36.07 -0.70
N ARG A 406 -5.46 36.00 0.22
CA ARG A 406 -5.71 36.28 1.65
C ARG A 406 -5.62 37.77 1.95
N ALA A 407 -4.57 38.38 1.42
CA ALA A 407 -4.32 39.80 1.38
C ALA A 407 -3.66 40.07 0.02
N PRO A 408 -3.97 41.18 -0.65
CA PRO A 408 -3.22 41.66 -1.79
C PRO A 408 -1.82 42.14 -1.33
N MET A 409 -0.86 42.30 -2.25
CA MET A 409 0.52 42.62 -1.86
C MET A 409 0.62 44.01 -1.23
N GLU A 410 -0.19 44.96 -1.68
CA GLU A 410 -0.20 46.32 -1.15
C GLU A 410 -0.54 46.34 0.35
N GLU A 411 -1.49 45.50 0.77
CA GLU A 411 -1.84 45.36 2.20
C GLU A 411 -0.72 44.66 3.01
N VAL A 412 0.00 43.72 2.40
CA VAL A 412 1.12 43.04 3.06
C VAL A 412 2.30 43.98 3.23
N ASP A 413 2.59 44.81 2.22
CA ASP A 413 3.68 45.79 2.27
C ASP A 413 3.41 46.82 3.36
N ILE A 414 2.18 47.34 3.47
CA ILE A 414 1.76 48.22 4.57
C ILE A 414 1.97 47.55 5.94
N LEU A 415 1.66 46.25 6.07
CA LEU A 415 1.83 45.49 7.32
C LEU A 415 3.28 45.11 7.64
N LEU A 416 4.21 45.22 6.69
CA LEU A 416 5.65 44.97 6.89
C LEU A 416 6.45 46.25 7.12
N GLU A 417 5.90 47.40 6.71
CA GLU A 417 6.46 48.73 6.95
C GLU A 417 6.20 49.22 8.39
N ASP A 418 5.20 48.67 9.08
CA ASP A 418 4.93 48.81 10.53
C ASP A 418 5.60 47.69 11.37
#